data_AF-A0A235IR31-F1
#
_entry.id   AF-A0A235IR31-F1
#
_cell.length_a   1.000
_cell.length_b   1.000
_cell.length_c   1.000
_cell.angle_alpha   90.00
_cell.angle_beta   90.00
_cell.angle_gamma   90.00
#
_symmetry.space_group_name_H-M   'P 1'
#
loop_
_entity.id
_entity.type
_entity.pdbx_description
1 polymer ?
#
loop_
_entity_poly.entity_id
_entity_poly.type
_entity_poly.pdbx_seq_one_letter_code
_entity_poly.pdbx_strand_id
1 'polypeptide(L)'
;MTNIQETTKSGIQDQIQEEVEQARTVCDVNGSNSPECAAAWDAVEELQAEASHKRQSKPKNSLEQYCDDNPDAIECRVYDD
;
A
#
# COMPACT_ATOMS: atom_id res chain seq x y z
N MET A 1 15.23 -16.88 11.53
CA MET A 1 14.42 -15.74 12.02
C MET A 1 14.16 -14.85 10.83
N THR A 2 13.15 -15.19 10.04
CA THR A 2 12.89 -14.50 8.76
C THR A 2 11.97 -13.33 9.05
N ASN A 3 12.43 -12.13 8.71
CA ASN A 3 11.80 -10.87 9.06
C ASN A 3 10.53 -10.68 8.21
N ILE A 4 9.36 -10.88 8.82
CA ILE A 4 8.03 -10.82 8.17
C ILE A 4 7.73 -9.41 7.59
N GLN A 5 8.50 -8.39 8.01
CA GLN A 5 8.36 -7.01 7.53
C GLN A 5 9.01 -6.74 6.16
N GLU A 6 9.88 -7.63 5.66
CA GLU A 6 10.56 -7.43 4.38
C GLU A 6 9.72 -7.91 3.18
N THR A 7 8.89 -8.95 3.41
CA THR A 7 8.04 -9.58 2.39
C THR A 7 6.88 -8.71 1.91
N THR A 8 6.34 -7.80 2.73
CA THR A 8 5.16 -6.99 2.36
C THR A 8 5.52 -5.75 1.54
N LYS A 9 6.70 -5.17 1.76
CA LYS A 9 7.20 -4.06 0.94
C LYS A 9 7.69 -4.53 -0.43
N SER A 10 8.33 -5.71 -0.50
CA SER A 10 8.71 -6.33 -1.77
C SER A 10 7.48 -6.63 -2.62
N GLY A 11 6.48 -7.31 -2.04
CA GLY A 11 5.33 -7.80 -2.80
C GLY A 11 4.58 -6.73 -3.60
N ILE A 12 4.24 -5.59 -2.98
CA ILE A 12 3.51 -4.54 -3.71
C ILE A 12 4.37 -3.83 -4.77
N GLN A 13 5.69 -3.74 -4.57
CA GLN A 13 6.58 -3.18 -5.60
C GLN A 13 6.74 -4.14 -6.78
N ASP A 14 6.85 -5.44 -6.50
CA ASP A 14 6.93 -6.49 -7.51
C ASP A 14 5.64 -6.53 -8.35
N GLN A 15 4.47 -6.43 -7.70
CA GLN A 15 3.17 -6.33 -8.36
C GLN A 15 3.04 -5.09 -9.25
N ILE A 16 3.48 -3.91 -8.76
CA ILE A 16 3.50 -2.69 -9.59
C ILE A 16 4.38 -2.89 -10.83
N GLN A 17 5.54 -3.53 -10.68
CA GLN A 17 6.44 -3.76 -11.80
C GLN A 17 5.82 -4.70 -12.85
N GLU A 18 5.14 -5.75 -12.40
CA GLU A 18 4.39 -6.68 -13.26
C GLU A 18 3.28 -5.95 -14.02
N GLU A 19 2.45 -5.16 -13.32
CA GLU A 19 1.34 -4.42 -13.94
C GLU A 19 1.83 -3.33 -14.92
N VAL A 20 3.00 -2.72 -14.67
CA VAL A 20 3.62 -1.81 -15.65
C VAL A 20 3.99 -2.55 -16.94
N GLU A 21 4.52 -3.76 -16.86
CA GLU A 21 4.85 -4.58 -18.03
C GLU A 21 3.59 -5.02 -18.77
N GLN A 22 2.54 -5.39 -18.04
CA GLN A 22 1.23 -5.71 -18.60
C GLN A 22 0.60 -4.50 -19.29
N ALA A 23 0.57 -3.34 -18.65
CA ALA A 23 0.02 -2.11 -19.22
C ALA A 23 0.74 -1.74 -20.53
N ARG A 24 2.07 -1.82 -20.57
CA ARG A 24 2.84 -1.62 -21.81
C ARG A 24 2.42 -2.61 -22.90
N THR A 25 2.34 -3.89 -22.56
CA THR A 25 1.93 -4.94 -23.52
C THR A 25 0.51 -4.69 -24.06
N VAL A 26 -0.43 -4.32 -23.19
CA VAL A 26 -1.82 -4.01 -23.57
C VAL A 26 -1.85 -2.80 -24.50
N CYS A 27 -1.09 -1.74 -24.19
CA CYS A 27 -1.00 -0.54 -25.03
C CYS A 27 -0.33 -0.82 -26.38
N ASP A 28 0.68 -1.70 -26.44
CA ASP A 28 1.35 -2.09 -27.67
C ASP A 28 0.43 -2.93 -28.58
N VAL A 29 -0.40 -3.79 -27.99
CA VAL A 29 -1.34 -4.67 -28.73
C VAL A 29 -2.62 -3.95 -29.16
N ASN A 30 -3.24 -3.18 -28.27
CA ASN A 30 -4.55 -2.55 -28.50
C ASN A 30 -4.42 -1.10 -29.00
N GLY A 31 -3.22 -0.53 -28.92
CA GLY A 31 -2.92 0.85 -29.29
C GLY A 31 -2.93 1.79 -28.09
N SER A 32 -2.07 2.80 -28.10
CA SER A 32 -1.83 3.69 -26.96
C SER A 32 -3.03 4.58 -26.57
N ASN A 33 -4.02 4.74 -27.45
CA ASN A 33 -5.25 5.51 -27.20
C ASN A 33 -6.47 4.59 -27.01
N SER A 34 -6.26 3.29 -26.83
CA SER A 34 -7.35 2.34 -26.60
C SER A 34 -7.89 2.43 -25.18
N PRO A 35 -9.19 2.14 -24.96
CA PRO A 35 -9.75 2.06 -23.62
C PRO A 35 -9.09 0.96 -22.78
N GLU A 36 -8.61 -0.11 -23.40
CA GLU A 36 -7.88 -1.20 -22.73
C GLU A 36 -6.53 -0.70 -22.19
N CYS A 37 -5.79 0.10 -22.97
CA CYS A 37 -4.55 0.73 -22.52
C CYS A 37 -4.79 1.67 -21.33
N ALA A 38 -5.85 2.48 -21.39
CA ALA A 38 -6.21 3.37 -20.29
C ALA A 38 -6.54 2.59 -19.01
N ALA A 39 -7.39 1.55 -19.12
CA ALA A 39 -7.76 0.73 -17.97
C ALA A 39 -6.56 -0.01 -17.34
N ALA A 40 -5.59 -0.44 -18.15
CA ALA A 40 -4.39 -1.07 -17.64
C ALA A 40 -3.50 -0.08 -16.87
N TRP A 41 -3.40 1.17 -17.33
CA TRP A 41 -2.71 2.23 -16.58
C TRP A 41 -3.46 2.67 -15.32
N ASP A 42 -4.79 2.69 -15.34
CA ASP A 42 -5.60 2.95 -14.13
C ASP A 42 -5.28 1.94 -13.02
N ALA A 43 -5.15 0.65 -13.36
CA ALA A 43 -4.76 -0.38 -12.39
C ALA A 43 -3.37 -0.12 -11.77
N VAL A 44 -2.41 0.34 -12.58
CA VAL A 44 -1.06 0.72 -12.12
C VAL A 44 -1.11 1.96 -11.21
N GLU A 45 -1.96 2.95 -11.51
CA GLU A 45 -2.15 4.12 -10.65
C GLU A 45 -2.73 3.75 -9.29
N GLU A 46 -3.75 2.88 -9.24
CA GLU A 46 -4.37 2.42 -8.00
C GLU A 46 -3.36 1.68 -7.09
N LEU A 47 -2.56 0.76 -7.66
CA LEU A 47 -1.53 0.06 -6.89
C LEU A 47 -0.46 1.01 -6.34
N GLN A 48 -0.06 2.02 -7.10
CA GLN A 48 0.88 3.04 -6.62
C GLN A 48 0.26 3.91 -5.52
N ALA A 49 -1.03 4.23 -5.62
CA ALA A 49 -1.76 4.94 -4.57
C ALA A 49 -1.80 4.13 -3.28
N GLU A 50 -2.12 2.83 -3.35
CA GLU A 50 -2.08 1.92 -2.20
C GLU A 50 -0.67 1.83 -1.60
N ALA A 51 0.37 1.69 -2.44
CA ALA A 51 1.75 1.67 -1.99
C ALA A 51 2.16 2.96 -1.28
N SER A 52 1.71 4.12 -1.77
CA SER A 52 1.91 5.42 -1.12
C SER A 52 1.18 5.48 0.22
N HIS A 53 -0.09 5.06 0.26
CA HIS A 53 -0.88 5.03 1.49
C HIS A 53 -0.22 4.15 2.58
N LYS A 54 0.25 2.96 2.21
CA LYS A 54 1.01 2.07 3.12
C LYS A 54 2.33 2.66 3.60
N ARG A 55 2.98 3.53 2.80
CA ARG A 55 4.19 4.25 3.24
C ARG A 55 3.86 5.40 4.18
N GLN A 56 2.70 6.03 4.02
CA GLN A 56 2.24 7.14 4.85
C GLN A 56 1.69 6.69 6.20
N SER A 57 1.21 5.44 6.31
CA SER A 57 0.86 4.86 7.62
C SER A 57 2.11 4.79 8.48
N LYS A 58 2.22 5.72 9.43
CA LYS A 58 3.30 5.71 10.41
C LYS A 58 3.14 4.45 11.28
N PRO A 59 4.21 3.66 11.48
CA PRO A 59 4.16 2.62 12.48
C PRO A 59 3.84 3.26 13.82
N LYS A 60 2.92 2.65 14.57
CA LYS A 60 2.60 3.09 15.92
C LYS A 60 3.88 3.10 16.75
N ASN A 61 4.08 4.17 17.50
CA ASN A 61 5.16 4.21 18.48
C ASN A 61 4.83 3.28 19.66
N SER A 62 5.80 3.05 20.55
CA SER A 62 5.65 2.10 21.65
C SER A 62 4.50 2.44 22.60
N LEU A 63 4.20 3.73 22.80
CA LEU A 63 3.07 4.15 23.63
C LEU A 63 1.73 3.91 22.91
N GLU A 64 1.63 4.27 21.63
CA GLU A 64 0.42 4.04 20.83
C GLU A 64 0.06 2.55 20.78
N GLN A 65 1.05 1.67 20.53
CA GLN A 65 0.83 0.23 20.52
C GLN A 65 0.41 -0.29 21.91
N TYR A 66 1.08 0.17 22.97
CA TYR A 66 0.74 -0.23 24.32
C TYR A 66 -0.68 0.21 24.72
N CYS A 67 -1.12 1.40 24.29
CA CYS A 67 -2.46 1.91 24.55
C CYS A 67 -3.57 1.21 23.77
N ASP A 68 -3.28 0.64 22.59
CA ASP A 68 -4.24 -0.24 21.90
C ASP A 68 -4.51 -1.51 22.73
N ASP A 69 -3.45 -2.09 23.31
CA ASP A 69 -3.52 -3.34 24.07
C ASP A 69 -4.02 -3.12 25.51
N ASN A 70 -3.80 -1.92 26.07
CA ASN A 70 -4.13 -1.56 27.45
C ASN A 70 -4.87 -0.21 27.51
N PRO A 71 -6.12 -0.13 27.02
CA PRO A 71 -6.85 1.13 26.93
C PRO A 71 -7.21 1.74 28.29
N ASP A 72 -7.22 0.94 29.36
CA ASP A 72 -7.52 1.37 30.73
C ASP A 72 -6.29 1.81 31.53
N ALA A 73 -5.09 1.63 30.97
CA ALA A 73 -3.84 2.11 31.54
C ALA A 73 -3.88 3.63 31.74
N ILE A 74 -3.29 4.12 32.82
CA ILE A 74 -3.42 5.52 33.25
C ILE A 74 -2.91 6.49 32.17
N GLU A 75 -1.82 6.10 31.52
CA GLU A 75 -1.16 6.77 30.40
C GLU A 75 -1.96 6.77 29.09
N CYS A 76 -3.05 5.99 29.00
CA CYS A 76 -3.84 5.79 27.79
C CYS A 76 -5.29 6.27 27.91
N ARG A 77 -5.74 6.68 29.10
CA ARG A 77 -7.10 7.18 29.33
C ARG A 77 -7.30 8.52 28.62
N VAL A 78 -8.17 8.51 27.62
CA VAL A 78 -8.69 9.71 26.96
C VAL A 78 -10.07 10.00 27.54
N TYR A 79 -10.30 11.25 27.94
CA TYR A 79 -11.60 11.72 28.42
C TYR A 79 -12.19 12.63 27.35
N ASP A 80 -13.46 12.40 26.98
CA ASP A 80 -14.23 13.35 26.18
C ASP A 80 -14.60 14.56 27.05
N ASP A 81 -14.48 15.77 26.49
CA ASP A 81 -14.87 17.05 27.11
C ASP A 81 -16.39 17.31 27.01
#